data_AF-A0A2N6PUJ9-F1
#
_entry.id   AF-A0A2N6PUJ9-F1
#
_cell.length_a   1.000
_cell.length_b   1.000
_cell.length_c   1.000
_cell.angle_alpha   90.00
_cell.angle_beta   90.00
_cell.angle_gamma   90.00
#
_symmetry.space_group_name_H-M   'P 1'
#
loop_
_entity.id
_entity.type
_entity.pdbx_description
1 polymer ?
#
loop_
_entity_poly.entity_id
_entity_poly.type
_entity_poly.pdbx_seq_one_letter_code
_entity_poly.pdbx_strand_id
1 'polypeptide(L)'
;MVLVGGLATAQVSANLGYDDARRDFETASRSFQAQSTEVGHRYGELIESTDAGHVILDIGDTSLPVPDDAWDSLMSAVADGEAIGAEVERVAAATPPPKGEKPSWFWELYGATSALHADRERVERLVDDLRTASTDAAAGRNAVSESGVAVMTAAGSAAAAFEAEHLSARNTAVIALRDAAADATAATTVDDTTATVYAALQNAAAQVIATEAAELAEKAGPLQNSRLEVEAFARSLAPGVLLEFDWAPVVNGAGYNGSMGGYTTWWWDDPGRAVIQLSDSVAEQWPAERSRALVAHEVGHAISVKCEGMYDSSTQDSIEKWATAWAISMGFTDDANGVWAYGYPPQDYIDAAAGCR
;
A
#
# COMPACT_ATOMS: atom_id res chain seq x y z
N MET A 1 -80.94 14.41 31.16
CA MET A 1 -79.91 15.32 30.61
C MET A 1 -78.51 15.07 31.18
N VAL A 2 -78.33 14.86 32.49
CA VAL A 2 -76.99 14.61 33.11
C VAL A 2 -76.26 13.39 32.51
N LEU A 3 -76.97 12.29 32.25
CA LEU A 3 -76.41 11.08 31.60
C LEU A 3 -75.91 11.31 30.17
N VAL A 4 -76.63 12.11 29.37
CA VAL A 4 -76.25 12.42 27.98
C VAL A 4 -75.05 13.37 27.94
N GLY A 5 -75.00 14.35 28.84
CA GLY A 5 -73.85 15.25 28.97
C GLY A 5 -72.58 14.51 29.39
N GLY A 6 -72.67 13.54 30.32
CA GLY A 6 -71.53 12.73 30.74
C GLY A 6 -70.94 11.85 29.64
N LEU A 7 -71.82 11.22 28.83
CA LEU A 7 -71.40 10.39 27.70
C LEU A 7 -70.72 11.21 26.59
N ALA A 8 -71.23 12.40 26.28
CA ALA A 8 -70.62 13.29 25.30
C ALA A 8 -69.22 13.75 25.74
N THR A 9 -69.06 14.15 27.00
CA THR A 9 -67.74 14.53 27.54
C THR A 9 -66.75 13.37 27.52
N ALA A 10 -67.18 12.16 27.91
CA ALA A 10 -66.33 10.96 27.88
C ALA A 10 -65.92 10.58 26.45
N GLN A 11 -66.82 10.74 25.48
CA GLN A 11 -66.51 10.51 24.07
C GLN A 11 -65.48 11.51 23.55
N VAL A 12 -65.62 12.79 23.86
CA VAL A 12 -64.67 13.83 23.42
C VAL A 12 -63.30 13.60 24.07
N SER A 13 -63.24 13.34 25.38
CA SER A 13 -61.96 13.09 26.08
C SER A 13 -61.25 11.85 25.55
N ALA A 14 -61.98 10.76 25.30
CA ALA A 14 -61.41 9.53 24.76
C ALA A 14 -60.88 9.73 23.32
N ASN A 15 -61.56 10.55 22.50
CA ASN A 15 -61.07 10.89 21.16
C ASN A 15 -59.78 11.71 21.21
N LEU A 16 -59.73 12.74 22.05
CA LEU A 16 -58.54 13.58 22.19
C LEU A 16 -57.34 12.78 22.72
N GLY A 17 -57.55 11.93 23.72
CA GLY A 17 -56.50 11.05 24.27
C GLY A 17 -55.97 10.06 23.22
N TYR A 18 -56.87 9.42 22.46
CA TYR A 18 -56.47 8.53 21.37
C TYR A 18 -55.68 9.28 20.29
N ASP A 19 -56.13 10.48 19.87
CA ASP A 19 -55.46 11.24 18.81
C ASP A 19 -54.08 11.75 19.25
N ASP A 20 -53.89 12.03 20.53
CA ASP A 20 -52.58 12.36 21.11
C ASP A 20 -51.65 11.14 21.13
N ALA A 21 -52.09 10.02 21.69
CA ALA A 21 -51.32 8.77 21.69
C ALA A 21 -50.97 8.30 20.27
N ARG A 22 -51.87 8.52 19.30
CA ARG A 22 -51.63 8.21 17.89
C ARG A 22 -50.57 9.10 17.27
N ARG A 23 -50.58 10.42 17.55
CA ARG A 23 -49.55 11.36 17.08
C ARG A 23 -48.17 11.01 17.64
N ASP A 24 -48.12 10.61 18.90
CA ASP A 24 -46.88 10.19 19.55
C ASP A 24 -46.35 8.89 18.92
N PHE A 25 -47.21 7.89 18.71
CA PHE A 25 -46.87 6.65 18.03
C PHE A 25 -46.35 6.89 16.60
N GLU A 26 -47.02 7.75 15.82
CA GLU A 26 -46.59 8.15 14.48
C GLU A 26 -45.23 8.86 14.48
N THR A 27 -44.94 9.63 15.53
CA THR A 27 -43.63 10.28 15.71
C THR A 27 -42.55 9.25 16.02
N ALA A 28 -42.80 8.29 16.91
CA ALA A 28 -41.89 7.19 17.19
C ALA A 28 -41.61 6.35 15.93
N SER A 29 -42.65 6.06 15.12
CA SER A 29 -42.50 5.31 13.87
C SER A 29 -41.66 6.05 12.81
N ARG A 30 -41.78 7.38 12.71
CA ARG A 30 -40.90 8.18 11.85
C ARG A 30 -39.45 8.15 12.32
N SER A 31 -39.21 8.22 13.63
CA SER A 31 -37.87 8.06 14.21
C SER A 31 -37.28 6.69 13.89
N PHE A 32 -38.08 5.63 13.99
CA PHE A 32 -37.67 4.27 13.60
C PHE A 32 -37.23 4.19 12.13
N GLN A 33 -38.02 4.74 11.20
CA GLN A 33 -37.65 4.75 9.77
C GLN A 33 -36.34 5.50 9.49
N ALA A 34 -36.15 6.65 10.15
CA ALA A 34 -34.92 7.43 10.02
C ALA A 34 -33.71 6.66 10.56
N GLN A 35 -33.82 6.03 11.73
CA GLN A 35 -32.73 5.23 12.31
C GLN A 35 -32.45 3.96 11.50
N SER A 36 -33.47 3.32 10.94
CA SER A 36 -33.29 2.14 10.07
C SER A 36 -32.50 2.48 8.81
N THR A 37 -32.67 3.69 8.24
CA THR A 37 -31.89 4.15 7.10
C THR A 37 -30.42 4.40 7.47
N GLU A 38 -30.16 5.04 8.62
CA GLU A 38 -28.79 5.27 9.11
C GLU A 38 -28.07 3.94 9.39
N VAL A 39 -28.72 3.00 10.08
CA VAL A 39 -28.19 1.66 10.33
C VAL A 39 -27.86 0.95 9.03
N GLY A 40 -28.73 1.03 8.01
CA GLY A 40 -28.46 0.44 6.70
C GLY A 40 -27.20 0.99 6.03
N HIS A 41 -26.96 2.31 6.14
CA HIS A 41 -25.74 2.92 5.61
C HIS A 41 -24.49 2.45 6.37
N ARG A 42 -24.51 2.49 7.71
CA ARG A 42 -23.39 2.04 8.56
C ARG A 42 -23.07 0.56 8.42
N TYR A 43 -24.11 -0.24 8.26
CA TYR A 43 -23.95 -1.66 7.99
C TYR A 43 -23.24 -1.90 6.66
N GLY A 44 -23.61 -1.17 5.60
CA GLY A 44 -22.91 -1.23 4.32
C GLY A 44 -21.42 -0.86 4.43
N GLU A 45 -21.09 0.21 5.15
CA GLU A 45 -19.70 0.61 5.39
C GLU A 45 -18.90 -0.45 6.18
N LEU A 46 -19.53 -1.08 7.18
CA LEU A 46 -18.91 -2.16 7.96
C LEU A 46 -18.60 -3.38 7.08
N ILE A 47 -19.55 -3.80 6.24
CA ILE A 47 -19.38 -4.95 5.34
C ILE A 47 -18.25 -4.68 4.33
N GLU A 48 -18.24 -3.51 3.69
CA GLU A 48 -17.17 -3.14 2.75
C GLU A 48 -15.78 -3.20 3.40
N SER A 49 -15.63 -2.69 4.63
CA SER A 49 -14.36 -2.74 5.35
C SER A 49 -14.00 -4.16 5.77
N THR A 50 -14.98 -4.97 6.20
CA THR A 50 -14.77 -6.37 6.61
C THR A 50 -14.39 -7.26 5.42
N ASP A 51 -15.04 -7.08 4.27
CA ASP A 51 -14.73 -7.78 3.02
C ASP A 51 -13.32 -7.42 2.53
N ALA A 52 -12.95 -6.13 2.55
CA ALA A 52 -11.59 -5.70 2.25
C ALA A 52 -10.56 -6.29 3.23
N GLY A 53 -10.90 -6.37 4.53
CA GLY A 53 -10.10 -7.04 5.55
C GLY A 53 -9.88 -8.51 5.23
N HIS A 54 -10.93 -9.24 4.82
CA HIS A 54 -10.81 -10.63 4.36
C HIS A 54 -9.90 -10.78 3.15
N VAL A 55 -10.00 -9.88 2.15
CA VAL A 55 -9.11 -9.93 0.99
C VAL A 55 -7.65 -9.79 1.41
N ILE A 56 -7.33 -8.88 2.33
CA ILE A 56 -5.98 -8.73 2.90
C ILE A 56 -5.55 -10.04 3.58
N LEU A 57 -6.40 -10.62 4.44
CA LEU A 57 -6.11 -11.85 5.16
C LEU A 57 -5.91 -13.06 4.23
N ASP A 58 -6.70 -13.17 3.17
CA ASP A 58 -6.62 -14.24 2.18
C ASP A 58 -5.35 -14.17 1.32
N ILE A 59 -4.85 -12.95 1.04
CA ILE A 59 -3.55 -12.76 0.37
C ILE A 59 -2.41 -13.27 1.24
N GLY A 60 -2.50 -13.09 2.56
CA GLY A 60 -1.44 -13.45 3.50
C GLY A 60 -0.22 -12.53 3.43
N ASP A 61 0.89 -12.98 4.01
CA ASP A 61 2.19 -12.30 4.06
C ASP A 61 3.26 -13.08 3.28
N THR A 62 2.86 -13.64 2.12
CA THR A 62 3.64 -14.65 1.40
C THR A 62 5.04 -14.24 0.96
N SER A 63 5.28 -12.95 0.73
CA SER A 63 6.58 -12.44 0.24
C SER A 63 7.16 -11.38 1.17
N LEU A 64 6.35 -10.40 1.57
CA LEU A 64 6.77 -9.34 2.48
C LEU A 64 6.13 -9.60 3.86
N PRO A 65 6.92 -9.99 4.88
CA PRO A 65 6.37 -10.41 6.16
C PRO A 65 5.70 -9.25 6.91
N VAL A 66 4.61 -9.55 7.58
CA VAL A 66 3.90 -8.62 8.47
C VAL A 66 4.06 -9.11 9.91
N PRO A 67 4.25 -8.22 10.90
CA PRO A 67 4.29 -8.62 12.31
C PRO A 67 3.02 -9.36 12.76
N ASP A 68 3.20 -10.48 13.47
CA ASP A 68 2.12 -11.35 13.95
C ASP A 68 1.04 -10.57 14.74
N ASP A 69 1.44 -9.57 15.54
CA ASP A 69 0.52 -8.78 16.35
C ASP A 69 -0.39 -7.87 15.52
N ALA A 70 0.11 -7.29 14.42
CA ALA A 70 -0.70 -6.53 13.48
C ALA A 70 -1.68 -7.46 12.73
N TRP A 71 -1.21 -8.64 12.33
CA TRP A 71 -2.02 -9.63 11.62
C TRP A 71 -3.16 -10.19 12.49
N ASP A 72 -2.84 -10.61 13.71
CA ASP A 72 -3.82 -11.11 14.69
C ASP A 72 -4.87 -10.04 15.05
N SER A 73 -4.46 -8.78 15.10
CA SER A 73 -5.36 -7.65 15.35
C SER A 73 -6.34 -7.43 14.21
N LEU A 74 -5.91 -7.55 12.94
CA LEU A 74 -6.81 -7.47 11.78
C LEU A 74 -7.77 -8.65 11.75
N MET A 75 -7.27 -9.87 11.95
CA MET A 75 -8.09 -11.08 12.00
C MET A 75 -9.19 -10.98 13.08
N SER A 76 -8.83 -10.50 14.27
CA SER A 76 -9.79 -10.30 15.36
C SER A 76 -10.82 -9.22 15.02
N ALA A 77 -10.37 -8.08 14.47
CA ALA A 77 -11.27 -6.99 14.09
C ALA A 77 -12.27 -7.39 13.00
N VAL A 78 -11.84 -8.18 12.01
CA VAL A 78 -12.72 -8.72 10.96
C VAL A 78 -13.76 -9.66 11.56
N ALA A 79 -13.36 -10.60 12.42
CA ALA A 79 -14.29 -11.52 13.08
C ALA A 79 -15.31 -10.79 13.98
N ASP A 80 -14.86 -9.77 14.72
CA ASP A 80 -15.74 -8.92 15.53
C ASP A 80 -16.70 -8.11 14.64
N GLY A 81 -16.21 -7.59 13.51
CA GLY A 81 -17.00 -6.90 12.50
C GLY A 81 -18.13 -7.77 11.93
N GLU A 82 -17.85 -9.03 11.61
CA GLU A 82 -18.86 -10.01 11.17
C GLU A 82 -19.93 -10.26 12.25
N ALA A 83 -19.50 -10.42 13.51
CA ALA A 83 -20.41 -10.65 14.63
C ALA A 83 -21.33 -9.43 14.86
N ILE A 84 -20.79 -8.22 14.77
CA ILE A 84 -21.56 -6.96 14.81
C ILE A 84 -22.52 -6.92 13.62
N GLY A 85 -22.07 -7.27 12.42
CA GLY A 85 -22.89 -7.30 11.22
C GLY A 85 -24.12 -8.21 11.36
N ALA A 86 -23.94 -9.42 11.87
CA ALA A 86 -25.04 -10.36 12.11
C ALA A 86 -26.05 -9.82 13.14
N GLU A 87 -25.59 -9.11 14.16
CA GLU A 87 -26.46 -8.46 15.15
C GLU A 87 -27.23 -7.28 14.54
N VAL A 88 -26.57 -6.48 13.71
CA VAL A 88 -27.19 -5.37 12.99
C VAL A 88 -28.32 -5.87 12.07
N GLU A 89 -28.09 -6.94 11.31
CA GLU A 89 -29.12 -7.56 10.47
C GLU A 89 -30.33 -8.02 11.31
N ARG A 90 -30.07 -8.64 12.46
CA ARG A 90 -31.12 -9.11 13.38
C ARG A 90 -31.98 -7.95 13.89
N VAL A 91 -31.36 -6.83 14.26
CA VAL A 91 -32.06 -5.63 14.74
C VAL A 91 -32.81 -4.94 13.58
N ALA A 92 -32.19 -4.83 12.41
CA ALA A 92 -32.77 -4.19 11.23
C ALA A 92 -33.98 -4.95 10.67
N ALA A 93 -34.04 -6.28 10.87
CA ALA A 93 -35.18 -7.11 10.47
C ALA A 93 -36.42 -6.92 11.36
N ALA A 94 -36.31 -6.23 12.50
CA ALA A 94 -37.43 -5.97 13.39
C ALA A 94 -38.47 -5.04 12.73
N THR A 95 -39.75 -5.36 12.89
CA THR A 95 -40.85 -4.54 12.35
C THR A 95 -41.62 -3.86 13.46
N PRO A 96 -41.93 -2.55 13.34
CA PRO A 96 -42.75 -1.86 14.32
C PRO A 96 -44.19 -2.41 14.29
N PRO A 97 -44.94 -2.33 15.40
CA PRO A 97 -46.35 -2.72 15.43
C PRO A 97 -47.16 -1.98 14.35
N PRO A 98 -48.16 -2.64 13.73
CA PRO A 98 -48.99 -1.99 12.73
C PRO A 98 -49.90 -0.94 13.37
N LYS A 99 -50.20 0.12 12.62
CA LYS A 99 -51.19 1.10 13.01
C LYS A 99 -52.60 0.49 12.90
N GLY A 100 -53.27 0.30 14.04
CA GLY A 100 -54.66 -0.16 14.08
C GLY A 100 -55.68 0.89 13.62
N GLU A 101 -56.92 0.45 13.36
CA GLU A 101 -58.04 1.35 13.07
C GLU A 101 -58.51 2.08 14.34
N LYS A 102 -59.05 3.30 14.17
CA LYS A 102 -59.58 4.10 15.29
C LYS A 102 -60.97 3.58 15.69
N PRO A 103 -61.17 3.14 16.95
CA PRO A 103 -62.50 2.73 17.42
C PRO A 103 -63.48 3.89 17.50
N SER A 104 -64.78 3.57 17.49
CA SER A 104 -65.84 4.59 17.47
C SER A 104 -66.40 4.92 18.85
N TRP A 105 -66.36 3.99 19.80
CA TRP A 105 -66.94 4.17 21.13
C TRP A 105 -65.90 4.51 22.20
N PHE A 106 -66.26 5.38 23.16
CA PHE A 106 -65.33 5.90 24.17
C PHE A 106 -64.61 4.82 25.00
N TRP A 107 -65.26 3.69 25.34
CA TRP A 107 -64.63 2.62 26.11
C TRP A 107 -63.58 1.85 25.29
N GLU A 108 -63.81 1.66 23.99
CA GLU A 108 -62.84 1.08 23.06
C GLU A 108 -61.67 2.03 22.83
N LEU A 109 -61.95 3.34 22.72
CA LEU A 109 -60.93 4.37 22.58
C LEU A 109 -59.97 4.40 23.76
N TYR A 110 -60.43 4.24 25.00
CA TYR A 110 -59.53 4.14 26.16
C TYR A 110 -58.61 2.92 26.06
N GLY A 111 -59.15 1.75 25.71
CA GLY A 111 -58.33 0.54 25.51
C GLY A 111 -57.31 0.70 24.37
N ALA A 112 -57.73 1.28 23.25
CA ALA A 112 -56.84 1.53 22.11
C ALA A 112 -55.79 2.61 22.39
N THR A 113 -56.09 3.59 23.25
CA THR A 113 -55.12 4.58 23.74
C THR A 113 -54.02 3.89 24.56
N SER A 114 -54.40 3.02 25.50
CA SER A 114 -53.42 2.24 26.27
C SER A 114 -52.57 1.31 25.39
N ALA A 115 -53.18 0.68 24.37
CA ALA A 115 -52.44 -0.12 23.39
C ALA A 115 -51.44 0.75 22.61
N LEU A 116 -51.83 1.93 22.12
CA LEU A 116 -50.93 2.85 21.41
C LEU A 116 -49.75 3.30 22.28
N HIS A 117 -49.96 3.52 23.59
CA HIS A 117 -48.84 3.81 24.50
C HIS A 117 -47.87 2.63 24.62
N ALA A 118 -48.38 1.40 24.80
CA ALA A 118 -47.54 0.21 24.84
C ALA A 118 -46.81 -0.06 23.51
N ASP A 119 -47.45 0.26 22.38
CA ASP A 119 -46.88 0.12 21.04
C ASP A 119 -45.80 1.17 20.81
N ARG A 120 -46.03 2.42 21.24
CA ARG A 120 -45.04 3.50 21.23
C ARG A 120 -43.79 3.09 22.00
N GLU A 121 -43.93 2.59 23.23
CA GLU A 121 -42.79 2.13 24.03
C GLU A 121 -42.02 0.98 23.34
N ARG A 122 -42.71 0.10 22.61
CA ARG A 122 -42.04 -0.93 21.80
C ARG A 122 -41.24 -0.33 20.65
N VAL A 123 -41.80 0.65 19.93
CA VAL A 123 -41.09 1.34 18.85
C VAL A 123 -39.90 2.15 19.38
N GLU A 124 -40.04 2.81 20.52
CA GLU A 124 -38.94 3.55 21.16
C GLU A 124 -37.78 2.61 21.54
N ARG A 125 -38.07 1.40 22.07
CA ARG A 125 -37.03 0.37 22.29
C ARG A 125 -36.34 -0.05 20.99
N LEU A 126 -37.10 -0.30 19.91
CA LEU A 126 -36.51 -0.63 18.61
C LEU A 126 -35.63 0.49 18.07
N VAL A 127 -36.00 1.75 18.30
CA VAL A 127 -35.19 2.91 17.94
C VAL A 127 -33.87 2.93 18.72
N ASP A 128 -33.89 2.60 20.01
CA ASP A 128 -32.67 2.53 20.84
C ASP A 128 -31.78 1.34 20.46
N ASP A 129 -32.37 0.19 20.12
CA ASP A 129 -31.65 -0.96 19.58
C ASP A 129 -30.96 -0.59 18.25
N LEU A 130 -31.66 0.09 17.34
CA LEU A 130 -31.08 0.58 16.07
C LEU A 130 -29.94 1.58 16.30
N ARG A 131 -30.05 2.49 17.28
CA ARG A 131 -28.96 3.43 17.60
C ARG A 131 -27.73 2.73 18.13
N THR A 132 -27.94 1.71 18.96
CA THR A 132 -26.85 0.88 19.49
C THR A 132 -26.17 0.14 18.34
N ALA A 133 -26.94 -0.56 17.52
CA ALA A 133 -26.45 -1.25 16.32
C ALA A 133 -25.71 -0.31 15.35
N SER A 134 -26.20 0.91 15.14
CA SER A 134 -25.52 1.93 14.32
C SER A 134 -24.17 2.35 14.90
N THR A 135 -24.08 2.48 16.23
CA THR A 135 -22.86 2.87 16.92
C THR A 135 -21.84 1.74 16.89
N ASP A 136 -22.30 0.51 17.13
CA ASP A 136 -21.47 -0.68 17.08
C ASP A 136 -20.94 -0.93 15.67
N ALA A 137 -21.77 -0.76 14.64
CA ALA A 137 -21.33 -0.88 13.24
C ALA A 137 -20.22 0.13 12.88
N ALA A 138 -20.37 1.39 13.32
CA ALA A 138 -19.34 2.40 13.12
C ALA A 138 -18.05 2.08 13.89
N ALA A 139 -18.15 1.56 15.12
CA ALA A 139 -17.00 1.14 15.91
C ALA A 139 -16.28 -0.06 15.29
N GLY A 140 -17.02 -1.07 14.82
CA GLY A 140 -16.49 -2.23 14.11
C GLY A 140 -15.75 -1.83 12.84
N ARG A 141 -16.35 -0.95 12.02
CA ARG A 141 -15.69 -0.41 10.81
C ARG A 141 -14.38 0.29 11.14
N ASN A 142 -14.37 1.13 12.18
CA ASN A 142 -13.14 1.82 12.59
C ASN A 142 -12.08 0.84 13.09
N ALA A 143 -12.45 -0.19 13.86
CA ALA A 143 -11.51 -1.21 14.32
C ALA A 143 -10.88 -1.99 13.16
N VAL A 144 -11.68 -2.43 12.17
CA VAL A 144 -11.17 -3.09 10.97
C VAL A 144 -10.23 -2.15 10.19
N SER A 145 -10.66 -0.90 10.01
CA SER A 145 -9.87 0.11 9.31
C SER A 145 -8.54 0.42 9.99
N GLU A 146 -8.53 0.58 11.32
CA GLU A 146 -7.31 0.86 12.09
C GLU A 146 -6.34 -0.33 12.03
N SER A 147 -6.82 -1.55 12.26
CA SER A 147 -6.00 -2.75 12.20
C SER A 147 -5.45 -3.03 10.79
N GLY A 148 -6.26 -2.84 9.74
CA GLY A 148 -5.78 -3.05 8.38
C GLY A 148 -4.80 -1.98 7.92
N VAL A 149 -4.98 -0.70 8.30
CA VAL A 149 -3.96 0.35 8.07
C VAL A 149 -2.65 0.02 8.80
N ALA A 150 -2.71 -0.57 10.00
CA ALA A 150 -1.52 -1.02 10.70
C ALA A 150 -0.77 -2.11 9.92
N VAL A 151 -1.49 -3.09 9.35
CA VAL A 151 -0.91 -4.11 8.45
C VAL A 151 -0.26 -3.46 7.23
N MET A 152 -0.96 -2.56 6.54
CA MET A 152 -0.45 -1.84 5.36
C MET A 152 0.84 -1.07 5.67
N THR A 153 0.83 -0.33 6.78
CA THR A 153 1.96 0.49 7.21
C THR A 153 3.16 -0.38 7.58
N ALA A 154 2.94 -1.48 8.28
CA ALA A 154 3.99 -2.41 8.67
C ALA A 154 4.62 -3.07 7.43
N ALA A 155 3.79 -3.57 6.51
CA ALA A 155 4.24 -4.15 5.25
C ALA A 155 5.04 -3.13 4.42
N GLY A 156 4.47 -1.94 4.15
CA GLY A 156 5.16 -0.91 3.37
C GLY A 156 6.48 -0.46 4.00
N SER A 157 6.55 -0.36 5.32
CA SER A 157 7.79 0.00 6.04
C SER A 157 8.87 -1.08 5.96
N ALA A 158 8.50 -2.35 5.75
CA ALA A 158 9.45 -3.46 5.60
C ALA A 158 10.16 -3.46 4.24
N ALA A 159 9.60 -2.79 3.22
CA ALA A 159 10.09 -2.84 1.85
C ALA A 159 11.57 -2.42 1.69
N ALA A 160 12.02 -1.42 2.45
CA ALA A 160 13.40 -0.94 2.36
C ALA A 160 14.43 -1.97 2.90
N ALA A 161 14.10 -2.65 4.00
CA ALA A 161 14.94 -3.72 4.53
C ALA A 161 14.93 -4.93 3.59
N PHE A 162 13.76 -5.26 3.04
CA PHE A 162 13.60 -6.32 2.05
C PHE A 162 14.42 -6.05 0.79
N GLU A 163 14.36 -4.85 0.21
CA GLU A 163 15.20 -4.45 -0.93
C GLU A 163 16.70 -4.64 -0.63
N ALA A 164 17.16 -4.29 0.58
CA ALA A 164 18.55 -4.43 0.98
C ALA A 164 19.04 -5.89 1.06
N GLU A 165 18.12 -6.84 1.23
CA GLU A 165 18.41 -8.28 1.20
C GLU A 165 18.42 -8.86 -0.22
N HIS A 166 17.81 -8.16 -1.18
CA HIS A 166 17.61 -8.61 -2.57
C HIS A 166 18.42 -7.79 -3.59
N LEU A 167 19.72 -7.58 -3.32
CA LEU A 167 20.58 -6.65 -4.09
C LEU A 167 20.73 -7.00 -5.57
N SER A 168 20.48 -8.26 -5.97
CA SER A 168 20.59 -8.69 -7.37
C SER A 168 19.25 -8.63 -8.11
N ALA A 169 18.17 -8.14 -7.50
CA ALA A 169 16.90 -7.94 -8.18
C ALA A 169 17.00 -6.86 -9.27
N ARG A 170 16.13 -6.96 -10.28
CA ARG A 170 16.11 -5.99 -11.39
C ARG A 170 15.57 -4.64 -10.95
N ASN A 171 16.08 -3.57 -11.57
CA ASN A 171 15.73 -2.20 -11.22
C ASN A 171 14.21 -1.96 -11.33
N THR A 172 13.54 -2.51 -12.34
CA THR A 172 12.08 -2.33 -12.52
C THR A 172 11.27 -2.98 -11.41
N ALA A 173 11.71 -4.12 -10.87
CA ALA A 173 11.02 -4.79 -9.76
C ALA A 173 11.20 -4.01 -8.45
N VAL A 174 12.42 -3.50 -8.21
CA VAL A 174 12.71 -2.65 -7.04
C VAL A 174 11.90 -1.35 -7.07
N ILE A 175 11.79 -0.70 -8.24
CA ILE A 175 10.96 0.52 -8.39
C ILE A 175 9.49 0.20 -8.11
N ALA A 176 8.96 -0.87 -8.70
CA ALA A 176 7.57 -1.28 -8.44
C ALA A 176 7.31 -1.59 -6.96
N LEU A 177 8.28 -2.19 -6.24
CA LEU A 177 8.19 -2.42 -4.80
C LEU A 177 8.14 -1.10 -4.03
N ARG A 178 9.01 -0.14 -4.35
CA ARG A 178 9.05 1.18 -3.68
C ARG A 178 7.75 1.95 -3.90
N ASP A 179 7.23 1.96 -5.13
CA ASP A 179 5.96 2.63 -5.46
C ASP A 179 4.80 1.99 -4.68
N ALA A 180 4.69 0.66 -4.69
CA ALA A 180 3.64 -0.04 -3.96
C ALA A 180 3.76 0.14 -2.43
N ALA A 181 4.98 0.25 -1.90
CA ALA A 181 5.22 0.53 -0.49
C ALA A 181 4.82 1.97 -0.11
N ALA A 182 5.07 2.94 -0.99
CA ALA A 182 4.61 4.32 -0.82
C ALA A 182 3.08 4.39 -0.81
N ASP A 183 2.42 3.70 -1.74
CA ASP A 183 0.96 3.62 -1.79
C ASP A 183 0.39 2.95 -0.53
N ALA A 184 1.01 1.86 -0.05
CA ALA A 184 0.59 1.18 1.16
C ALA A 184 0.71 2.05 2.42
N THR A 185 1.80 2.80 2.56
CA THR A 185 2.00 3.72 3.70
C THR A 185 1.16 4.99 3.62
N ALA A 186 0.63 5.33 2.44
CA ALA A 186 -0.30 6.44 2.25
C ALA A 186 -1.77 6.08 2.56
N ALA A 187 -2.09 4.78 2.70
CA ALA A 187 -3.45 4.33 3.00
C ALA A 187 -3.91 4.79 4.39
N THR A 188 -5.10 5.38 4.48
CA THR A 188 -5.69 5.89 5.73
C THR A 188 -6.97 5.18 6.15
N THR A 189 -7.53 4.34 5.28
CA THR A 189 -8.74 3.55 5.50
C THR A 189 -8.57 2.15 4.91
N VAL A 190 -9.45 1.21 5.25
CA VAL A 190 -9.48 -0.14 4.65
C VAL A 190 -10.77 -0.31 3.87
N ASP A 191 -10.61 -0.44 2.55
CA ASP A 191 -11.63 -0.61 1.52
C ASP A 191 -11.07 -1.47 0.37
N ASP A 192 -11.88 -1.71 -0.66
CA ASP A 192 -11.48 -2.49 -1.85
C ASP A 192 -10.21 -1.97 -2.54
N THR A 193 -10.02 -0.63 -2.52
CA THR A 193 -8.83 -0.01 -3.11
C THR A 193 -7.59 -0.37 -2.31
N THR A 194 -7.69 -0.30 -0.98
CA THR A 194 -6.60 -0.63 -0.06
C THR A 194 -6.23 -2.11 -0.12
N ALA A 195 -7.23 -3.00 -0.21
CA ALA A 195 -6.99 -4.42 -0.43
C ALA A 195 -6.23 -4.68 -1.76
N THR A 196 -6.56 -3.93 -2.82
CA THR A 196 -5.82 -3.98 -4.09
C THR A 196 -4.38 -3.47 -3.97
N VAL A 197 -4.16 -2.40 -3.20
CA VAL A 197 -2.81 -1.89 -2.91
C VAL A 197 -1.98 -2.92 -2.13
N TYR A 198 -2.57 -3.61 -1.14
CA TYR A 198 -1.89 -4.68 -0.42
C TYR A 198 -1.46 -5.82 -1.35
N ALA A 199 -2.36 -6.25 -2.24
CA ALA A 199 -2.06 -7.26 -3.24
C ALA A 199 -0.93 -6.84 -4.18
N ALA A 200 -0.93 -5.57 -4.62
CA ALA A 200 0.12 -5.02 -5.46
C ALA A 200 1.48 -5.00 -4.75
N LEU A 201 1.52 -4.64 -3.46
CA LEU A 201 2.73 -4.66 -2.64
C LEU A 201 3.30 -6.07 -2.51
N GLN A 202 2.48 -7.06 -2.15
CA GLN A 202 2.91 -8.45 -2.03
C GLN A 202 3.41 -9.01 -3.38
N ASN A 203 2.74 -8.69 -4.49
CA ASN A 203 3.18 -9.08 -5.82
C ASN A 203 4.51 -8.41 -6.21
N ALA A 204 4.68 -7.13 -5.94
CA ALA A 204 5.94 -6.43 -6.20
C ALA A 204 7.11 -7.05 -5.43
N ALA A 205 6.91 -7.41 -4.16
CA ALA A 205 7.89 -8.16 -3.38
C ALA A 205 8.20 -9.54 -3.99
N ALA A 206 7.19 -10.26 -4.48
CA ALA A 206 7.37 -11.52 -5.18
C ALA A 206 8.18 -11.35 -6.49
N GLN A 207 7.98 -10.26 -7.23
CA GLN A 207 8.77 -9.96 -8.43
C GLN A 207 10.23 -9.64 -8.11
N VAL A 208 10.51 -8.97 -6.98
CA VAL A 208 11.89 -8.75 -6.51
C VAL A 208 12.59 -10.09 -6.27
N ILE A 209 11.96 -11.02 -5.54
CA ILE A 209 12.50 -12.38 -5.34
C ILE A 209 12.70 -13.12 -6.66
N ALA A 210 11.69 -13.09 -7.53
CA ALA A 210 11.73 -13.82 -8.81
C ALA A 210 12.83 -13.29 -9.75
N THR A 211 12.97 -11.97 -9.84
CA THR A 211 14.01 -11.35 -10.67
C THR A 211 15.40 -11.56 -10.10
N GLU A 212 15.58 -11.46 -8.78
CA GLU A 212 16.86 -11.82 -8.15
C GLU A 212 17.24 -13.28 -8.44
N ALA A 213 16.31 -14.21 -8.30
CA ALA A 213 16.59 -15.63 -8.57
C ALA A 213 17.02 -15.86 -10.02
N ALA A 214 16.40 -15.16 -10.99
CA ALA A 214 16.79 -15.21 -12.40
C ALA A 214 18.19 -14.62 -12.61
N GLU A 215 18.48 -13.47 -11.99
CA GLU A 215 19.77 -12.79 -12.07
C GLU A 215 20.91 -13.61 -11.46
N LEU A 216 20.67 -14.27 -10.32
CA LEU A 216 21.64 -15.19 -9.70
C LEU A 216 21.85 -16.44 -10.54
N ALA A 217 20.81 -16.94 -11.22
CA ALA A 217 20.92 -18.08 -12.12
C ALA A 217 21.76 -17.74 -13.37
N GLU A 218 21.61 -16.55 -13.93
CA GLU A 218 22.46 -16.07 -15.04
C GLU A 218 23.92 -15.91 -14.62
N LYS A 219 24.15 -15.44 -13.39
CA LYS A 219 25.49 -15.25 -12.83
C LYS A 219 26.19 -16.58 -12.48
N ALA A 220 25.46 -17.70 -12.43
CA ALA A 220 25.96 -18.99 -12.00
C ALA A 220 27.14 -19.50 -12.85
N GLY A 221 28.00 -20.32 -12.22
CA GLY A 221 29.15 -20.93 -12.85
C GLY A 221 30.49 -20.52 -12.20
N PRO A 222 31.63 -20.83 -12.84
CA PRO A 222 32.96 -20.63 -12.24
C PRO A 222 33.28 -19.18 -11.85
N LEU A 223 32.63 -18.20 -12.49
CA LEU A 223 32.86 -16.77 -12.26
C LEU A 223 31.89 -16.12 -11.28
N GLN A 224 30.91 -16.87 -10.75
CA GLN A 224 29.81 -16.31 -9.94
C GLN A 224 30.31 -15.45 -8.78
N ASN A 225 31.27 -15.93 -7.99
CA ASN A 225 31.79 -15.19 -6.84
C ASN A 225 32.47 -13.88 -7.26
N SER A 226 33.30 -13.92 -8.31
CA SER A 226 33.95 -12.72 -8.84
C SER A 226 32.93 -11.71 -9.35
N ARG A 227 31.87 -12.16 -10.04
CA ARG A 227 30.78 -11.29 -10.50
C ARG A 227 30.11 -10.58 -9.31
N LEU A 228 29.73 -11.31 -8.27
CA LEU A 228 29.12 -10.72 -7.08
C LEU A 228 30.04 -9.72 -6.36
N GLU A 229 31.34 -9.99 -6.29
CA GLU A 229 32.33 -9.04 -5.73
C GLU A 229 32.46 -7.77 -6.58
N VAL A 230 32.46 -7.90 -7.91
CA VAL A 230 32.50 -6.78 -8.85
C VAL A 230 31.28 -5.88 -8.66
N GLU A 231 30.08 -6.47 -8.59
CA GLU A 231 28.84 -5.71 -8.45
C GLU A 231 28.73 -5.04 -7.07
N ALA A 232 29.17 -5.72 -6.00
CA ALA A 232 29.24 -5.12 -4.67
C ALA A 232 30.21 -3.92 -4.65
N PHE A 233 31.36 -4.06 -5.32
CA PHE A 233 32.30 -2.95 -5.49
C PHE A 233 31.67 -1.81 -6.28
N ALA A 234 31.00 -2.08 -7.41
CA ALA A 234 30.33 -1.05 -8.20
C ALA A 234 29.25 -0.29 -7.39
N ARG A 235 28.40 -1.00 -6.63
CA ARG A 235 27.41 -0.38 -5.73
C ARG A 235 28.05 0.50 -4.65
N SER A 236 29.23 0.11 -4.13
CA SER A 236 29.97 0.93 -3.16
C SER A 236 30.46 2.25 -3.71
N LEU A 237 30.62 2.35 -5.04
CA LEU A 237 31.05 3.57 -5.72
C LEU A 237 29.86 4.49 -6.07
N ALA A 238 28.64 3.98 -6.27
CA ALA A 238 27.48 4.81 -6.63
C ALA A 238 26.35 4.77 -5.59
N PRO A 239 26.52 5.39 -4.42
CA PRO A 239 25.48 5.43 -3.39
C PRO A 239 24.23 6.16 -3.90
N GLY A 240 23.08 5.50 -3.75
CA GLY A 240 21.77 6.06 -4.12
C GLY A 240 21.43 5.96 -5.61
N VAL A 241 22.15 5.15 -6.39
CA VAL A 241 21.77 4.78 -7.76
C VAL A 241 21.36 3.32 -7.78
N LEU A 242 20.24 3.00 -8.42
CA LEU A 242 19.84 1.61 -8.65
C LEU A 242 20.70 1.02 -9.77
N LEU A 243 21.49 -0.01 -9.46
CA LEU A 243 22.40 -0.67 -10.38
C LEU A 243 21.96 -2.11 -10.65
N GLU A 244 21.79 -2.42 -11.93
CA GLU A 244 21.56 -3.75 -12.48
C GLU A 244 22.78 -4.15 -13.33
N PHE A 245 23.05 -5.46 -13.45
CA PHE A 245 24.26 -5.96 -14.08
C PHE A 245 23.99 -7.12 -15.02
N ASP A 246 24.51 -6.99 -16.23
CA ASP A 246 24.49 -8.04 -17.25
C ASP A 246 25.92 -8.54 -17.54
N TRP A 247 26.07 -9.82 -17.85
CA TRP A 247 27.36 -10.44 -18.11
C TRP A 247 27.38 -11.13 -19.46
N ALA A 248 28.42 -10.88 -20.26
CA ALA A 248 28.58 -11.50 -21.58
C ALA A 248 30.05 -11.85 -21.86
N PRO A 249 30.34 -12.82 -22.74
CA PRO A 249 31.73 -13.11 -23.12
C PRO A 249 32.45 -11.91 -23.76
N VAL A 250 31.72 -11.04 -24.46
CA VAL A 250 32.24 -9.86 -25.14
C VAL A 250 31.25 -8.71 -24.99
N VAL A 251 31.77 -7.54 -24.62
CA VAL A 251 31.03 -6.27 -24.53
C VAL A 251 31.81 -5.21 -25.30
N ASN A 252 31.14 -4.43 -26.15
CA ASN A 252 31.76 -3.43 -27.02
C ASN A 252 32.98 -3.95 -27.83
N GLY A 253 32.94 -5.22 -28.23
CA GLY A 253 34.02 -5.87 -28.99
C GLY A 253 35.23 -6.32 -28.16
N ALA A 254 35.22 -6.13 -26.83
CA ALA A 254 36.27 -6.56 -25.91
C ALA A 254 35.79 -7.67 -24.97
N GLY A 255 36.67 -8.61 -24.62
CA GLY A 255 36.34 -9.78 -23.79
C GLY A 255 37.25 -10.99 -24.01
N TYR A 256 37.92 -11.08 -25.16
CA TYR A 256 38.88 -12.16 -25.47
C TYR A 256 40.34 -11.71 -25.38
N ASN A 257 41.26 -12.68 -25.30
CA ASN A 257 42.71 -12.45 -25.28
C ASN A 257 43.18 -11.46 -24.19
N GLY A 258 42.48 -11.44 -23.05
CA GLY A 258 42.76 -10.52 -21.95
C GLY A 258 42.29 -9.08 -22.17
N SER A 259 41.50 -8.79 -23.22
CA SER A 259 40.75 -7.52 -23.30
C SER A 259 39.53 -7.56 -22.38
N MET A 260 39.09 -6.41 -21.89
CA MET A 260 37.90 -6.25 -21.05
C MET A 260 37.02 -5.16 -21.65
N GLY A 261 35.71 -5.37 -21.62
CA GLY A 261 34.72 -4.43 -22.10
C GLY A 261 33.68 -4.14 -21.03
N GLY A 262 33.22 -2.90 -21.02
CA GLY A 262 32.08 -2.44 -20.25
C GLY A 262 31.16 -1.61 -21.14
N TYR A 263 29.90 -1.54 -20.74
CA TYR A 263 28.90 -0.65 -21.33
C TYR A 263 27.82 -0.34 -20.30
N THR A 264 27.62 0.95 -20.01
CA THR A 264 26.56 1.39 -19.11
C THR A 264 25.45 2.11 -19.87
N THR A 265 24.20 1.74 -19.59
CA THR A 265 23.01 2.52 -19.96
C THR A 265 22.39 3.09 -18.70
N TRP A 266 22.02 4.38 -18.71
CA TRP A 266 21.45 5.06 -17.55
C TRP A 266 20.21 5.89 -17.92
N TRP A 267 19.37 6.15 -16.92
CA TRP A 267 18.14 6.92 -17.06
C TRP A 267 18.02 7.92 -15.90
N TRP A 268 17.78 9.20 -16.23
CA TRP A 268 17.55 10.30 -15.28
C TRP A 268 16.13 10.29 -14.69
N ASP A 269 15.57 9.11 -14.47
CA ASP A 269 14.26 8.94 -13.84
C ASP A 269 14.39 9.09 -12.31
N ASP A 270 13.27 9.10 -11.59
CA ASP A 270 13.24 9.05 -10.12
C ASP A 270 12.64 7.69 -9.67
N PRO A 271 13.42 6.80 -9.02
CA PRO A 271 14.84 6.93 -8.71
C PRO A 271 15.74 6.75 -9.94
N GLY A 272 16.90 7.43 -9.91
CA GLY A 272 17.93 7.30 -10.94
C GLY A 272 18.47 5.87 -10.99
N ARG A 273 18.57 5.30 -12.20
CA ARG A 273 18.96 3.90 -12.41
C ARG A 273 19.92 3.72 -13.58
N ALA A 274 20.67 2.63 -13.54
CA ALA A 274 21.55 2.21 -14.62
C ALA A 274 21.65 0.68 -14.71
N VAL A 275 21.97 0.21 -15.93
CA VAL A 275 22.37 -1.17 -16.23
C VAL A 275 23.82 -1.12 -16.69
N ILE A 276 24.68 -1.89 -16.03
CA ILE A 276 26.10 -2.03 -16.37
C ILE A 276 26.33 -3.42 -16.96
N GLN A 277 26.69 -3.49 -18.23
CA GLN A 277 27.09 -4.72 -18.88
C GLN A 277 28.61 -4.87 -18.81
N LEU A 278 29.09 -6.03 -18.36
CA LEU A 278 30.53 -6.31 -18.23
C LEU A 278 30.91 -7.60 -18.96
N SER A 279 32.11 -7.60 -19.56
CA SER A 279 32.64 -8.81 -20.18
C SER A 279 33.08 -9.84 -19.13
N ASP A 280 32.95 -11.14 -19.42
CA ASP A 280 33.37 -12.23 -18.51
C ASP A 280 34.83 -12.11 -18.06
N SER A 281 35.69 -11.59 -18.94
CA SER A 281 37.10 -11.34 -18.64
C SER A 281 37.35 -10.33 -17.51
N VAL A 282 36.38 -9.46 -17.19
CA VAL A 282 36.44 -8.59 -16.01
C VAL A 282 36.41 -9.44 -14.73
N ALA A 283 35.49 -10.41 -14.67
CA ALA A 283 35.35 -11.33 -13.55
C ALA A 283 36.50 -12.34 -13.48
N GLU A 284 37.00 -12.84 -14.62
CA GLU A 284 38.16 -13.75 -14.68
C GLU A 284 39.43 -13.16 -14.06
N GLN A 285 39.58 -11.84 -14.14
CA GLN A 285 40.78 -11.13 -13.72
C GLN A 285 40.60 -10.36 -12.42
N TRP A 286 39.42 -10.43 -11.84
CA TRP A 286 39.13 -9.78 -10.58
C TRP A 286 40.05 -10.32 -9.47
N PRO A 287 40.63 -9.48 -8.59
CA PRO A 287 40.44 -8.02 -8.44
C PRO A 287 41.62 -7.18 -8.98
N ALA A 288 42.15 -7.47 -10.18
CA ALA A 288 43.25 -6.71 -10.76
C ALA A 288 42.94 -5.20 -10.87
N GLU A 289 43.97 -4.35 -10.75
CA GLU A 289 43.83 -2.87 -10.80
C GLU A 289 43.08 -2.42 -12.06
N ARG A 290 43.43 -2.99 -13.21
CA ARG A 290 42.74 -2.74 -14.49
C ARG A 290 41.24 -3.07 -14.47
N SER A 291 40.84 -4.18 -13.83
CA SER A 291 39.42 -4.58 -13.75
C SER A 291 38.65 -3.61 -12.85
N ARG A 292 39.25 -3.22 -11.71
CA ARG A 292 38.66 -2.21 -10.81
C ARG A 292 38.54 -0.85 -11.48
N ALA A 293 39.55 -0.44 -12.23
CA ALA A 293 39.57 0.83 -12.94
C ALA A 293 38.48 0.89 -14.03
N LEU A 294 38.31 -0.19 -14.81
CA LEU A 294 37.21 -0.29 -15.78
C LEU A 294 35.85 -0.24 -15.08
N VAL A 295 35.63 -1.02 -14.02
CA VAL A 295 34.35 -1.00 -13.30
C VAL A 295 34.06 0.39 -12.72
N ALA A 296 35.07 1.08 -12.19
CA ALA A 296 34.92 2.45 -11.71
C ALA A 296 34.55 3.43 -12.84
N HIS A 297 35.07 3.24 -14.05
CA HIS A 297 34.68 4.01 -15.24
C HIS A 297 33.21 3.78 -15.59
N GLU A 298 32.77 2.52 -15.66
CA GLU A 298 31.37 2.19 -15.96
C GLU A 298 30.40 2.75 -14.90
N VAL A 299 30.81 2.75 -13.63
CA VAL A 299 30.04 3.41 -12.56
C VAL A 299 30.01 4.93 -12.73
N GLY A 300 31.05 5.53 -13.32
CA GLY A 300 31.08 6.95 -13.66
C GLY A 300 29.98 7.36 -14.63
N HIS A 301 29.61 6.49 -15.57
CA HIS A 301 28.40 6.69 -16.37
C HIS A 301 27.14 6.58 -15.51
N ALA A 302 27.04 5.54 -14.67
CA ALA A 302 25.85 5.31 -13.86
C ALA A 302 25.56 6.46 -12.87
N ILE A 303 26.58 6.97 -12.18
CA ILE A 303 26.40 8.04 -11.17
C ILE A 303 25.98 9.38 -11.77
N SER A 304 26.16 9.56 -13.09
CA SER A 304 25.74 10.77 -13.79
C SER A 304 24.25 11.08 -13.61
N VAL A 305 23.42 10.08 -13.29
CA VAL A 305 21.99 10.27 -12.97
C VAL A 305 21.75 11.18 -11.76
N LYS A 306 22.72 11.29 -10.85
CA LYS A 306 22.68 12.18 -9.67
C LYS A 306 23.42 13.50 -9.89
N CYS A 307 24.20 13.59 -10.96
CA CYS A 307 25.13 14.70 -11.24
C CYS A 307 24.64 15.55 -12.42
N GLU A 308 23.33 15.53 -12.70
CA GLU A 308 22.76 16.23 -13.84
C GLU A 308 23.11 17.73 -13.79
N GLY A 309 23.58 18.26 -14.93
CA GLY A 309 23.99 19.66 -15.05
C GLY A 309 25.41 19.98 -14.56
N MET A 310 26.15 19.00 -14.02
CA MET A 310 27.56 19.21 -13.62
C MET A 310 28.56 19.07 -14.78
N TYR A 311 28.14 18.48 -15.89
CA TYR A 311 28.95 18.31 -17.10
C TYR A 311 28.06 18.36 -18.36
N ASP A 312 28.69 18.42 -19.54
CA ASP A 312 27.96 18.37 -20.82
C ASP A 312 27.62 16.91 -21.18
N SER A 313 26.37 16.48 -20.96
CA SER A 313 25.93 15.13 -21.32
C SER A 313 25.46 14.99 -22.77
N SER A 314 25.66 16.00 -23.64
CA SER A 314 25.12 16.00 -25.01
C SER A 314 25.99 15.28 -26.05
N THR A 315 27.24 14.95 -25.70
CA THR A 315 28.19 14.30 -26.63
C THR A 315 28.85 13.08 -26.00
N GLN A 316 29.12 12.06 -26.81
CA GLN A 316 29.83 10.86 -26.36
C GLN A 316 31.18 11.20 -25.73
N ASP A 317 31.97 12.07 -26.36
CA ASP A 317 33.30 12.46 -25.85
C ASP A 317 33.24 13.06 -24.44
N SER A 318 32.25 13.89 -24.15
CA SER A 318 32.07 14.49 -22.83
C SER A 318 31.55 13.47 -21.79
N ILE A 319 30.66 12.58 -22.19
CA ILE A 319 30.17 11.45 -21.38
C ILE A 319 31.34 10.54 -20.96
N GLU A 320 32.21 10.17 -21.90
CA GLU A 320 33.38 9.32 -21.63
C GLU A 320 34.39 10.03 -20.72
N LYS A 321 34.64 11.32 -20.95
CA LYS A 321 35.49 12.13 -20.08
C LYS A 321 34.94 12.24 -18.66
N TRP A 322 33.63 12.36 -18.51
CA TRP A 322 32.99 12.33 -17.20
C TRP A 322 33.23 11.00 -16.47
N ALA A 323 32.98 9.87 -17.14
CA ALA A 323 33.20 8.55 -16.55
C ALA A 323 34.67 8.31 -16.16
N THR A 324 35.61 8.71 -17.00
CA THR A 324 37.05 8.67 -16.67
C THR A 324 37.40 9.61 -15.52
N ALA A 325 36.85 10.83 -15.50
CA ALA A 325 37.08 11.79 -14.43
C ALA A 325 36.57 11.26 -13.08
N TRP A 326 35.40 10.62 -13.08
CA TRP A 326 34.87 9.93 -11.92
C TRP A 326 35.82 8.85 -11.40
N ALA A 327 36.26 7.92 -12.26
CA ALA A 327 37.17 6.85 -11.88
C ALA A 327 38.50 7.38 -11.31
N ILE A 328 39.10 8.40 -11.96
CA ILE A 328 40.31 9.07 -11.47
C ILE A 328 40.07 9.71 -10.12
N SER A 329 38.95 10.42 -9.95
CA SER A 329 38.63 11.05 -8.67
C SER A 329 38.58 10.00 -7.57
N MET A 330 38.04 8.80 -7.84
CA MET A 330 37.91 7.68 -6.89
C MET A 330 39.25 7.02 -6.58
N GLY A 331 40.35 7.45 -7.21
CA GLY A 331 41.70 6.96 -6.99
C GLY A 331 42.12 5.85 -7.95
N PHE A 332 41.34 5.55 -8.99
CA PHE A 332 41.68 4.53 -9.98
C PHE A 332 42.49 5.14 -11.12
N THR A 333 43.81 4.91 -11.11
CA THR A 333 44.78 5.53 -12.03
C THR A 333 45.32 4.60 -13.11
N ASP A 334 44.94 3.32 -13.12
CA ASP A 334 45.25 2.42 -14.23
C ASP A 334 44.55 2.91 -15.51
N ASP A 335 45.22 2.83 -16.67
CA ASP A 335 44.73 3.40 -17.93
C ASP A 335 43.41 2.76 -18.41
N ALA A 336 43.00 1.62 -17.86
CA ALA A 336 41.70 0.99 -18.10
C ALA A 336 40.51 1.79 -17.53
N ASN A 337 40.74 2.86 -16.77
CA ASN A 337 39.71 3.82 -16.33
C ASN A 337 39.14 4.70 -17.47
N GLY A 338 39.47 4.39 -18.73
CA GLY A 338 39.08 5.12 -19.93
C GLY A 338 40.17 6.03 -20.50
N VAL A 339 41.26 6.31 -19.77
CA VAL A 339 42.39 7.12 -20.28
C VAL A 339 43.00 6.50 -21.54
N TRP A 340 43.13 5.17 -21.60
CA TRP A 340 43.67 4.49 -22.78
C TRP A 340 42.82 4.72 -24.04
N ALA A 341 41.49 4.75 -23.89
CA ALA A 341 40.54 4.86 -25.01
C ALA A 341 40.19 6.30 -25.36
N TYR A 342 40.05 7.18 -24.35
CA TYR A 342 39.45 8.51 -24.48
C TYR A 342 40.40 9.64 -24.09
N GLY A 343 41.59 9.32 -23.56
CA GLY A 343 42.56 10.27 -23.08
C GLY A 343 42.23 10.82 -21.68
N TYR A 344 43.11 11.66 -21.16
CA TYR A 344 42.89 12.30 -19.87
C TYR A 344 41.77 13.36 -19.94
N PRO A 345 40.81 13.34 -19.01
CA PRO A 345 39.81 14.39 -18.91
C PRO A 345 40.45 15.69 -18.37
N PRO A 346 39.85 16.84 -18.69
CA PRO A 346 40.20 18.12 -18.06
C PRO A 346 40.10 18.08 -16.52
N GLN A 347 40.91 18.88 -15.82
CA GLN A 347 40.93 18.90 -14.35
C GLN A 347 39.60 19.36 -13.73
N ASP A 348 38.90 20.29 -14.38
CA ASP A 348 37.58 20.75 -13.95
C ASP A 348 36.53 19.62 -13.99
N TYR A 349 36.63 18.66 -14.91
CA TYR A 349 35.80 17.45 -14.89
C TYR A 349 36.12 16.54 -13.70
N ILE A 350 37.41 16.37 -13.36
CA ILE A 350 37.83 15.56 -12.20
C ILE A 350 37.32 16.20 -10.89
N ASP A 351 37.47 17.51 -10.77
CA ASP A 351 37.01 18.27 -9.60
C ASP A 351 35.47 18.22 -9.49
N ALA A 352 34.75 18.35 -10.62
CA ALA A 352 33.29 18.23 -10.66
C ALA A 352 32.82 16.83 -10.27
N ALA A 353 33.44 15.78 -10.82
CA ALA A 353 33.11 14.39 -10.49
C ALA A 353 33.38 14.08 -9.01
N ALA A 354 34.50 14.57 -8.46
CA ALA A 354 34.80 14.46 -7.03
C ALA A 354 33.72 15.14 -6.16
N GLY A 355 33.20 16.28 -6.61
CA GLY A 355 32.16 17.05 -5.93
C GLY A 355 30.75 16.46 -6.00
N CYS A 356 30.48 15.48 -6.87
CA CYS A 356 29.16 14.84 -6.98
C CYS A 356 28.91 13.72 -5.95
N ARG A 357 29.97 13.23 -5.30
CA ARG A 357 29.85 12.21 -4.23
C ARG A 357 29.01 12.72 -3.06
#